data_AF-A0A971XH26-F1
#
_entry.id   AF-A0A971XH26-F1
#
_cell.length_a   1.000
_cell.length_b   1.000
_cell.length_c   1.000
_cell.angle_alpha   90.00
_cell.angle_beta   90.00
_cell.angle_gamma   90.00
#
_symmetry.space_group_name_H-M   'P 1'
#
loop_
_entity.id
_entity.type
_entity.pdbx_description
1 polymer ?
#
loop_
_entity_poly.entity_id
_entity_poly.type
_entity_poly.pdbx_seq_one_letter_code
_entity_poly.pdbx_strand_id
1 'polypeptide(L)' 'KDTNLRHANDIQPRDLVELHIDYRMMGVGGDDSWGAMPHEPYLVKPDADGHTYGFVLMPYSSAREMESLLLQ' A
#
# COMPACT_ATOMS: atom_id res chain seq x y z
N LYS A 1 18.57 0.49 2.40
CA LYS A 1 17.55 0.48 3.49
C LYS A 1 18.30 0.57 4.80
N ASP A 2 17.86 1.42 5.72
CA ASP A 2 18.48 1.53 7.04
C ASP A 2 18.32 0.19 7.76
N THR A 3 19.43 -0.41 8.21
CA THR A 3 19.47 -1.81 8.69
C THR A 3 19.36 -1.95 10.20
N ASN A 4 19.26 -0.83 10.93
CA ASN A 4 19.20 -0.82 12.39
C ASN A 4 18.13 0.18 12.89
N LEU A 5 16.85 -0.10 12.61
CA LEU A 5 15.69 0.66 13.05
C LEU A 5 14.93 -0.16 14.10
N ARG A 6 15.35 -0.09 15.37
CA ARG A 6 14.74 -0.86 16.47
C ARG A 6 13.94 0.01 17.43
N HIS A 7 14.33 1.28 17.55
CA HIS A 7 13.68 2.27 18.39
C HIS A 7 13.14 3.42 17.53
N ALA A 8 12.10 4.08 18.03
CA ALA A 8 11.45 5.17 17.30
C ALA A 8 12.39 6.33 16.96
N ASN A 9 13.42 6.56 17.78
CA ASN A 9 14.43 7.62 17.57
C ASN A 9 15.54 7.23 16.59
N ASP A 10 15.61 5.99 16.12
CA ASP A 10 16.54 5.59 15.06
C ASP A 10 16.12 6.19 13.71
N ILE A 11 14.82 6.49 13.54
CA ILE A 11 14.26 7.08 12.33
C ILE A 11 14.67 8.56 12.25
N GLN A 12 15.43 8.89 11.21
CA GLN A 12 15.79 10.26 10.89
C GLN A 12 14.82 10.83 9.84
N PRO A 13 14.36 12.10 9.96
CA PRO A 13 13.57 12.75 8.93
C PRO A 13 14.30 12.77 7.59
N ARG A 14 13.55 12.56 6.50
CA ARG A 14 14.08 12.57 5.13
C ARG A 14 13.14 13.39 4.26
N ASP A 15 13.70 14.07 3.27
CA ASP A 15 12.91 14.63 2.17
C ASP A 15 12.50 13.47 1.24
N LEU A 16 11.51 12.69 1.68
CA LEU A 16 11.06 11.45 1.05
C LEU A 16 9.54 11.34 1.13
N VAL A 17 8.93 11.00 0.00
CA VAL A 17 7.54 10.53 -0.06
C VAL A 17 7.55 9.04 -0.34
N GLU A 18 6.96 8.26 0.55
CA GLU A 18 6.73 6.82 0.36
C GLU A 18 5.26 6.59 0.04
N LEU A 19 4.97 5.94 -1.09
CA LEU A 19 3.62 5.69 -1.58
C LEU A 19 3.42 4.19 -1.81
N HIS A 20 2.43 3.61 -1.13
CA HIS A 20 2.02 2.21 -1.26
C HIS A 20 0.70 2.15 -2.03
N ILE A 21 0.67 1.43 -3.16
CA ILE A 21 -0.53 1.27 -4.00
C ILE A 21 -0.78 -0.23 -4.16
N ASP A 22 -1.62 -0.75 -3.28
CA ASP A 22 -1.89 -2.18 -3.18
C ASP A 22 -3.32 -2.52 -3.61
N TYR A 23 -3.49 -3.66 -4.26
CA TYR A 23 -4.80 -4.25 -4.51
C TYR A 23 -5.54 -4.51 -3.18
N ARG A 24 -4.86 -5.20 -2.27
CA ARG A 24 -5.30 -5.54 -0.91
C ARG A 24 -4.06 -5.73 -0.02
N MET A 25 -4.24 -5.49 1.27
CA MET A 25 -3.28 -5.87 2.32
C MET A 25 -3.91 -6.93 3.22
N MET A 26 -3.12 -7.93 3.61
CA MET A 26 -3.56 -8.95 4.57
C MET A 26 -3.75 -8.33 5.95
N GLY A 27 -4.67 -8.88 6.74
CA GLY A 27 -4.81 -8.53 8.15
C GLY A 27 -3.52 -8.78 8.93
N VAL A 28 -3.34 -8.07 10.05
CA VAL A 28 -2.14 -8.19 10.89
C VAL A 28 -2.20 -9.42 11.79
N GLY A 29 -3.39 -9.85 12.21
CA GLY A 29 -3.57 -10.89 13.22
C GLY A 29 -3.42 -10.32 14.64
N GLY A 30 -2.87 -11.11 15.56
CA GLY A 30 -2.60 -10.69 16.94
C GLY A 30 -3.32 -11.47 18.04
N ASP A 31 -4.00 -12.58 17.69
CA ASP A 31 -4.53 -13.52 18.69
C ASP A 31 -3.40 -14.09 19.56
N ASP A 32 -2.27 -14.40 18.92
CA ASP A 32 -0.97 -14.55 19.56
C ASP A 32 0.15 -13.98 18.70
N SER A 33 1.36 -13.91 19.26
CA SER A 33 2.55 -13.40 18.58
C SER A 33 3.57 -14.50 18.26
N TRP A 34 3.14 -15.77 18.21
CA TRP A 34 4.02 -16.92 18.02
C TRP A 34 3.47 -18.01 17.08
N GLY A 35 2.38 -17.75 16.37
CA GLY A 35 1.95 -18.62 15.27
C GLY A 35 0.54 -18.39 14.74
N ALA A 36 -0.31 -17.64 15.42
CA ALA A 36 -1.67 -17.37 14.94
C ALA A 36 -1.66 -16.49 13.69
N MET A 37 -2.45 -16.90 12.69
CA MET A 37 -2.69 -16.14 11.47
C MET A 37 -3.86 -15.16 11.67
N PRO A 38 -3.99 -14.11 10.84
CA PRO A 38 -5.21 -13.33 10.75
C PRO A 38 -6.43 -14.22 10.47
N HIS A 39 -7.60 -13.85 11.00
CA HIS A 39 -8.82 -14.62 10.78
C HIS A 39 -9.19 -14.68 9.30
N GLU A 40 -9.93 -15.72 8.93
CA GLU A 40 -10.21 -16.05 7.53
C GLU A 40 -10.77 -14.93 6.64
N PRO A 41 -11.67 -14.05 7.13
CA PRO A 41 -12.16 -12.93 6.34
C PRO A 41 -11.09 -11.90 5.97
N TYR A 42 -9.94 -11.90 6.64
CA TYR A 42 -8.86 -10.92 6.49
C TYR A 42 -7.62 -11.47 5.77
N LEU A 43 -7.68 -12.70 5.26
CA LEU A 43 -6.61 -13.26 4.44
C LEU A 43 -6.77 -12.83 2.97
N VAL A 44 -5.66 -12.41 2.36
CA VAL A 44 -5.56 -12.31 0.90
C VAL A 44 -5.15 -13.68 0.37
N LYS A 45 -6.13 -14.47 -0.09
CA LYS A 45 -5.92 -15.84 -0.56
C LYS A 45 -5.48 -15.88 -2.02
N PRO A 46 -4.63 -16.83 -2.43
CA PRO A 46 -4.33 -17.04 -3.85
C PRO A 46 -5.63 -17.25 -4.65
N ASP A 47 -5.73 -16.57 -5.78
CA ASP A 47 -6.79 -16.78 -6.76
C ASP A 47 -6.25 -17.65 -7.90
N ALA A 48 -7.05 -18.62 -8.37
CA ALA A 48 -6.63 -19.59 -9.39
C ALA A 48 -6.36 -18.91 -10.74
N ASP A 49 -7.14 -17.87 -11.05
CA ASP A 49 -6.99 -17.06 -12.26
C ASP A 49 -6.09 -15.82 -12.04
N GLY A 50 -5.64 -15.61 -10.79
CA GLY A 50 -4.85 -14.46 -10.36
C GLY A 50 -5.67 -13.19 -10.10
N HIS A 51 -5.26 -12.42 -9.10
CA HIS A 51 -5.91 -11.13 -8.83
C HIS A 51 -5.59 -10.11 -9.93
N THR A 52 -6.63 -9.51 -10.51
CA THR A 52 -6.48 -8.39 -11.43
C THR A 52 -6.68 -7.07 -10.69
N TYR A 53 -5.72 -6.16 -10.83
CA TYR A 53 -5.75 -4.82 -10.24
C TYR A 53 -5.02 -3.84 -11.16
N GLY A 54 -5.56 -2.63 -11.30
CA GLY A 54 -4.98 -1.59 -12.13
C GLY A 54 -5.36 -0.21 -11.62
N PHE A 55 -4.43 0.73 -11.76
CA PHE A 55 -4.65 2.14 -11.44
C PHE A 55 -3.91 3.00 -12.46
N VAL A 56 -4.34 4.25 -12.60
CA VAL A 56 -3.69 5.25 -13.45
C VAL A 56 -3.40 6.47 -12.59
N LEU A 57 -2.17 6.94 -12.63
CA LEU A 57 -1.80 8.24 -12.08
C LEU A 57 -1.71 9.22 -13.23
N MET A 58 -2.50 10.28 -13.13
CA MET A 58 -2.55 11.34 -14.13
C MET A 58 -2.24 12.66 -13.43
N PRO A 59 -0.99 13.14 -13.53
CA PRO A 59 -0.62 14.44 -13.00
C PRO A 59 -1.34 15.55 -13.78
N TYR A 60 -1.75 16.60 -13.08
CA TYR A 60 -2.25 17.83 -13.67
C TYR A 60 -1.77 19.02 -12.82
N SER A 61 -1.55 20.16 -13.48
CA SER A 61 -1.11 21.40 -12.86
C SER A 61 -2.25 22.35 -12.54
N SER A 62 -3.46 22.11 -13.08
CA SER A 62 -4.64 22.92 -12.84
C SER A 62 -5.95 22.15 -13.09
N ALA A 63 -7.07 22.65 -12.53
CA ALA A 63 -8.39 22.07 -12.77
C ALA A 63 -8.77 22.07 -14.26
N ARG A 64 -8.39 23.12 -15.00
CA ARG A 64 -8.63 23.22 -16.45
C ARG A 64 -7.88 22.13 -17.25
N GLU A 65 -6.65 21.82 -16.85
CA GLU A 65 -5.87 20.76 -17.49
C GLU A 65 -6.47 19.38 -17.19
N MET A 66 -6.86 19.14 -15.94
CA MET A 66 -7.57 17.91 -15.54
C MET A 66 -8.84 17.70 -16.37
N GLU A 67 -9.68 18.72 -16.51
CA GLU A 67 -10.90 18.66 -17.32
C GLU A 67 -10.59 18.29 -18.78
N SER A 68 -9.51 18.84 -19.36
CA SER A 68 -9.08 18.50 -20.72
C SER A 68 -8.58 17.06 -20.86
N LEU A 69 -7.96 16.48 -19.83
CA LEU A 69 -7.43 15.12 -19.87
C LEU A 69 -8.52 14.05 -19.70
N LEU A 70 -9.61 14.39 -19.01
CA LEU A 70 -10.75 13.48 -18.78
C LEU A 70 -11.77 13.44 -19.93
N LEU A 71 -11.72 14.42 -20.84
CA LEU A 71 -12.66 14.56 -21.97
C LEU A 71 -12.10 14.04 -23.31
N GLN A 72 -10.90 13.47 -23.32
CA GLN A 72 -10.30 12.77 -24.48
C GLN A 72 -10.58 11.28 -24.44
#